data_AF-A0A2T0PVE0-F1
#
_entry.id   AF-A0A2T0PVE0-F1
#
_cell.length_a   1.000
_cell.length_b   1.000
_cell.length_c   1.000
_cell.angle_alpha   90.00
_cell.angle_beta   90.00
_cell.angle_gamma   90.00
#
_symmetry.space_group_name_H-M   'P 1'
#
loop_
_entity.id
_entity.type
_entity.pdbx_description
1 polymer ?
#
loop_
_entity_poly.entity_id
_entity_poly.type
_entity_poly.pdbx_seq_one_letter_code
_entity_poly.pdbx_strand_id
1 'polypeptide(L)'
;MDLFWSWLVGIVTWFLVAFIGLGVVIFNGDPAAMDTVGGEIMWTGPVQFAVGLFVALAAGLVHRRPERTRAGRHALAVFAIPLLAIVIELVALATPIGGNPPVVIVNGLLAAVGAIAGWLLGPVFRNRR
;
A
#
# COMPACT_ATOMS: atom_id res chain seq x y z
N MET A 1 5.65 4.56 -22.84
CA MET A 1 6.36 5.53 -21.97
C MET A 1 5.68 5.56 -20.60
N ASP A 2 5.14 4.41 -20.14
CA ASP A 2 3.92 4.43 -19.31
C ASP A 2 4.17 3.85 -17.90
N LEU A 3 5.23 3.05 -17.76
CA LEU A 3 5.60 2.43 -16.48
C LEU A 3 6.13 3.47 -15.49
N PHE A 4 6.98 4.39 -15.97
CA PHE A 4 7.56 5.47 -15.15
C PHE A 4 6.47 6.32 -14.47
N TRP A 5 5.47 6.77 -15.23
CA TRP A 5 4.37 7.56 -14.67
C TRP A 5 3.49 6.77 -13.70
N SER A 6 3.30 5.48 -13.96
CA SER A 6 2.54 4.60 -13.06
C SER A 6 3.27 4.44 -11.72
N TRP A 7 4.59 4.25 -11.77
CA TRP A 7 5.44 4.20 -10.58
C TRP A 7 5.49 5.52 -9.86
N LEU A 8 5.68 6.63 -10.56
CA LEU A 8 5.73 7.96 -9.96
C LEU A 8 4.43 8.26 -9.21
N VAL A 9 3.27 8.01 -9.85
CA VAL A 9 1.97 8.20 -9.19
C VAL A 9 1.78 7.23 -8.04
N GLY A 10 2.23 5.97 -8.18
CA GLY A 10 2.22 5.00 -7.08
C GLY A 10 3.03 5.49 -5.88
N ILE A 11 4.24 6.00 -6.09
CA ILE A 11 5.13 6.53 -5.03
C ILE A 11 4.52 7.76 -4.38
N VAL A 12 4.02 8.71 -5.16
CA VAL A 12 3.37 9.93 -4.65
C VAL A 12 2.13 9.56 -3.82
N THR A 13 1.30 8.64 -4.33
CA THR A 13 0.12 8.16 -3.61
C THR A 13 0.50 7.45 -2.32
N TRP A 14 1.53 6.61 -2.37
CA TRP A 14 2.04 5.90 -1.20
C TRP A 14 2.48 6.89 -0.13
N PHE A 15 3.31 7.87 -0.50
CA PHE A 15 3.82 8.88 0.42
C PHE A 15 2.69 9.69 1.06
N LEU A 16 1.72 10.16 0.26
CA LEU A 16 0.60 10.95 0.76
C LEU A 16 -0.30 10.14 1.71
N VAL A 17 -0.70 8.93 1.32
CA VAL A 17 -1.61 8.10 2.12
C VAL A 17 -0.92 7.62 3.39
N ALA A 18 0.36 7.23 3.31
CA ALA A 18 1.13 6.82 4.47
C ALA A 18 1.34 7.99 5.44
N PHE A 19 1.63 9.19 4.95
CA PHE A 19 1.79 10.37 5.80
C PHE A 19 0.49 10.78 6.49
N ILE A 20 -0.63 10.80 5.74
CA ILE A 20 -1.96 11.07 6.32
C ILE A 20 -2.32 10.01 7.35
N GLY A 21 -2.13 8.73 7.02
CA GLY A 21 -2.41 7.62 7.93
C GLY A 21 -1.57 7.65 9.20
N LEU A 22 -0.29 7.98 9.09
CA LEU A 22 0.58 8.22 10.24
C LEU A 22 0.07 9.37 11.10
N GLY A 23 -0.34 10.48 10.48
CA GLY A 23 -0.97 11.59 11.20
C GLY A 23 -2.21 11.15 11.96
N VAL A 24 -3.09 10.35 11.33
CA VAL A 24 -4.29 9.81 12.00
C VAL A 24 -3.90 8.98 13.24
N VAL A 25 -2.93 8.09 13.10
CA VAL A 25 -2.42 7.25 14.19
C VAL A 25 -1.81 8.09 15.32
N ILE A 26 -0.97 9.07 15.00
CA ILE A 26 -0.31 9.92 16.01
C ILE A 26 -1.31 10.80 16.75
N PHE A 27 -2.26 11.42 16.05
CA PHE A 27 -3.15 12.41 16.65
C PHE A 27 -4.41 11.81 17.30
N ASN A 28 -4.79 10.58 16.94
CA ASN A 28 -6.03 9.97 17.42
C ASN A 28 -5.81 8.60 18.08
N GLY A 29 -4.64 7.99 17.90
CA GLY A 29 -4.32 6.69 18.47
C GLY A 29 -4.35 6.72 19.99
N ASP A 30 -5.01 5.74 20.59
CA ASP A 30 -4.96 5.51 22.03
C ASP A 30 -3.59 4.91 22.39
N PRO A 31 -2.72 5.61 23.14
CA PRO A 31 -1.39 5.12 23.48
C PRO A 31 -1.43 3.78 24.23
N ALA A 32 -2.43 3.57 25.08
CA ALA A 32 -2.56 2.32 25.84
C ALA A 32 -2.92 1.13 24.93
N ALA A 33 -3.65 1.39 23.84
CA ALA A 33 -3.94 0.37 22.84
C ALA A 33 -2.69 0.03 21.99
N MET A 34 -1.83 1.01 21.70
CA MET A 34 -0.60 0.85 20.91
C MET A 34 0.46 0.00 21.62
N ASP A 35 0.42 -0.10 22.95
CA ASP A 35 1.31 -0.97 23.71
C ASP A 35 0.96 -2.46 23.56
N THR A 36 -0.19 -2.78 22.95
CA THR A 36 -0.62 -4.16 22.70
C THR A 36 -0.58 -4.48 21.20
N VAL A 37 -0.16 -5.70 20.86
CA VAL A 37 -0.12 -6.18 19.46
C VAL A 37 -1.46 -6.00 18.75
N GLY A 38 -2.56 -6.35 19.43
CA GLY A 38 -3.90 -6.27 18.86
C GLY A 38 -4.37 -4.83 18.64
N GLY A 39 -4.10 -3.94 19.59
CA GLY A 39 -4.44 -2.53 19.47
C GLY A 39 -3.59 -1.82 18.42
N GLU A 40 -2.29 -2.11 18.36
CA GLU A 40 -1.40 -1.60 17.31
C GLU A 40 -1.92 -1.99 15.91
N ILE A 41 -2.22 -3.28 15.68
CA ILE A 41 -2.81 -3.76 14.42
C ILE A 41 -4.14 -3.07 14.10
N MET A 42 -5.01 -2.86 15.09
CA MET A 42 -6.31 -2.21 14.87
C MET A 42 -6.17 -0.78 14.36
N TRP A 43 -5.12 -0.08 14.77
CA TRP A 43 -4.88 1.29 14.35
C TRP A 43 -4.06 1.39 13.06
N THR A 44 -3.02 0.57 12.91
CA THR A 44 -2.12 0.63 11.75
C THR A 44 -2.63 -0.17 10.55
N GLY A 45 -3.39 -1.24 10.80
CA GLY A 45 -3.89 -2.15 9.78
C GLY A 45 -4.80 -1.48 8.74
N PRO A 46 -5.81 -0.68 9.13
CA PRO A 46 -6.65 0.06 8.20
C PRO A 46 -5.84 1.04 7.33
N VAL A 47 -4.82 1.69 7.91
CA VAL A 47 -3.91 2.58 7.17
C VAL A 47 -3.16 1.79 6.11
N GLN A 48 -2.58 0.65 6.49
CA GLN A 48 -1.78 -0.17 5.58
C GLN A 48 -2.62 -0.77 4.45
N PHE A 49 -3.83 -1.22 4.75
CA PHE A 49 -4.82 -1.59 3.74
C PHE A 49 -5.11 -0.43 2.77
N ALA A 50 -5.38 0.77 3.29
CA ALA A 50 -5.69 1.94 2.46
C ALA A 50 -4.49 2.36 1.59
N VAL A 51 -3.27 2.33 2.12
CA VAL A 51 -2.04 2.58 1.37
C VAL A 51 -1.94 1.62 0.20
N GLY A 52 -2.02 0.31 0.43
CA GLY A 52 -1.97 -0.70 -0.63
C GLY A 52 -3.06 -0.47 -1.68
N LEU A 53 -4.29 -0.23 -1.23
CA LEU A 53 -5.47 0.02 -2.07
C LEU A 53 -5.26 1.20 -3.02
N PHE A 54 -4.96 2.37 -2.47
CA PHE A 54 -4.88 3.60 -3.26
C PHE A 54 -3.67 3.61 -4.18
N VAL A 55 -2.52 3.11 -3.72
CA VAL A 55 -1.32 2.99 -4.55
C VAL A 55 -1.59 2.12 -5.76
N ALA A 56 -2.17 0.94 -5.54
CA ALA A 56 -2.41 0.00 -6.62
C ALA A 56 -3.46 0.52 -7.61
N LEU A 57 -4.53 1.13 -7.07
CA LEU A 57 -5.57 1.76 -7.87
C LEU A 57 -5.01 2.91 -8.71
N ALA A 58 -4.27 3.84 -8.12
CA ALA A 58 -3.73 5.02 -8.80
C ALA A 58 -2.71 4.63 -9.89
N ALA A 59 -1.76 3.74 -9.56
CA ALA A 59 -0.80 3.22 -10.54
C ALA A 59 -1.52 2.48 -11.69
N GLY A 60 -2.55 1.69 -11.36
CA GLY A 60 -3.35 0.96 -12.34
C GLY A 60 -4.15 1.87 -13.26
N LEU A 61 -4.66 2.99 -12.74
CA LEU A 61 -5.42 4.01 -13.48
C LEU A 61 -4.54 4.90 -14.38
N VAL A 62 -3.24 5.02 -14.09
CA VAL A 62 -2.29 5.80 -14.90
C VAL A 62 -1.64 4.94 -15.99
N HIS A 63 -1.44 3.65 -15.75
CA HIS A 63 -0.95 2.72 -16.78
C HIS A 63 -2.04 2.50 -17.86
N ARG A 64 -1.99 3.26 -18.97
CA ARG A 64 -2.99 3.27 -20.06
C ARG A 64 -2.63 2.28 -21.19
N ARG A 65 -3.64 1.95 -22.02
CA ARG A 65 -3.53 1.10 -23.23
C ARG A 65 -2.70 1.83 -24.32
N PRO A 66 -1.95 1.08 -25.17
CA PRO A 66 -2.21 -0.29 -25.61
C PRO A 66 -1.44 -1.40 -24.89
N GLU A 67 -0.61 -1.09 -23.89
CA GLU A 67 0.35 -2.05 -23.31
C GLU A 67 -0.25 -3.16 -22.41
N ARG A 68 -1.58 -3.21 -22.25
CA ARG A 68 -2.32 -4.21 -21.44
C ARG A 68 -2.21 -5.65 -21.96
N THR A 69 -1.79 -5.87 -23.20
CA THR A 69 -1.59 -7.23 -23.74
C THR A 69 -0.47 -7.98 -23.00
N ARG A 70 0.40 -7.27 -22.28
CA ARG A 70 1.46 -7.86 -21.45
C ARG A 70 1.07 -7.79 -19.98
N ALA A 71 0.32 -8.80 -19.52
CA ALA A 71 -0.15 -8.91 -18.14
C ALA A 71 0.96 -8.69 -17.08
N GLY A 72 2.17 -9.21 -17.34
CA GLY A 72 3.32 -9.03 -16.43
C GLY A 72 3.79 -7.58 -16.28
N ARG A 73 3.79 -6.77 -17.36
CA ARG A 73 4.16 -5.35 -17.27
C ARG A 73 3.12 -4.54 -16.49
N HIS A 74 1.85 -4.87 -16.68
CA HIS A 74 0.78 -4.22 -15.95
C HIS A 74 0.83 -4.59 -14.46
N ALA A 75 1.09 -5.85 -14.14
CA ALA A 75 1.29 -6.30 -12.76
C ALA A 75 2.49 -5.58 -12.10
N LEU A 76 3.62 -5.46 -12.79
CA LEU A 76 4.77 -4.67 -12.32
C LEU A 76 4.43 -3.19 -12.13
N ALA A 77 3.60 -2.60 -12.99
CA ALA A 77 3.20 -1.20 -12.83
C ALA A 77 2.45 -0.96 -11.53
N VAL A 78 1.66 -1.95 -11.09
CA VAL A 78 0.71 -1.77 -9.98
C VAL A 78 1.22 -2.34 -8.66
N PHE A 79 1.86 -3.50 -8.69
CA PHE A 79 2.30 -4.18 -7.48
C PHE A 79 3.75 -3.88 -7.09
N ALA A 80 4.56 -3.27 -7.96
CA ALA A 80 5.97 -2.99 -7.61
C ALA A 80 6.10 -2.09 -6.37
N ILE A 81 5.30 -1.03 -6.27
CA ILE A 81 5.39 -0.10 -5.13
C ILE A 81 4.87 -0.73 -3.83
N PRO A 82 3.68 -1.36 -3.79
CA PRO A 82 3.23 -2.08 -2.59
C PRO A 82 4.21 -3.19 -2.15
N LEU A 83 4.77 -3.96 -3.10
CA LEU A 83 5.73 -5.00 -2.78
C LEU A 83 7.04 -4.42 -2.22
N LEU A 84 7.54 -3.33 -2.81
CA LEU A 84 8.74 -2.65 -2.31
C LEU A 84 8.53 -2.15 -0.87
N ALA A 85 7.37 -1.59 -0.57
CA ALA A 85 7.04 -1.13 0.78
C ALA A 85 7.06 -2.29 1.79
N ILE A 86 6.43 -3.43 1.47
CA ILE A 86 6.46 -4.63 2.31
C ILE A 86 7.90 -5.13 2.51
N VAL A 87 8.72 -5.15 1.46
CA VAL A 87 10.12 -5.56 1.56
C VAL A 87 10.90 -4.63 2.48
N ILE A 88 10.69 -3.32 2.40
CA ILE A 88 11.32 -2.33 3.29
C ILE A 88 10.91 -2.59 4.74
N GLU A 89 9.63 -2.85 5.01
CA GLU A 89 9.14 -3.17 6.37
C GLU A 89 9.76 -4.46 6.91
N LEU A 90 9.87 -5.50 6.07
CA LEU A 90 10.52 -6.76 6.45
C LEU A 90 12.02 -6.61 6.70
N VAL A 91 12.71 -5.76 5.93
CA VAL A 91 14.13 -5.45 6.18
C VAL A 91 14.27 -4.65 7.47
N ALA A 92 13.35 -3.72 7.77
CA ALA A 92 13.35 -2.97 9.01
C ALA A 92 13.21 -3.86 10.25
N LEU A 93 12.44 -4.97 10.16
CA LEU A 93 12.38 -5.98 11.23
C LEU A 93 13.74 -6.60 11.58
N ALA A 94 14.67 -6.66 10.63
CA ALA A 94 16.02 -7.18 10.87
C ALA A 94 16.93 -6.14 11.55
N THR A 95 16.43 -4.96 11.89
CA THR A 95 17.17 -3.87 12.54
C THR A 95 16.69 -3.61 13.97
N PRO A 96 17.49 -2.97 14.84
CA PRO A 96 17.07 -2.58 16.19
C PRO A 96 15.92 -1.57 16.24
N ILE A 97 15.57 -0.97 15.09
CA ILE A 97 14.46 -0.04 14.89
C ILE A 97 13.19 -0.81 14.46
N GLY A 98 13.29 -2.14 14.37
CA GLY A 98 12.23 -3.03 13.91
C GLY A 98 11.01 -3.00 14.84
N GLY A 99 9.84 -2.85 14.24
CA GLY A 99 8.56 -2.97 14.94
C GLY A 99 8.28 -4.40 15.40
N ASN A 100 7.14 -4.59 16.05
CA ASN A 100 6.72 -5.90 16.54
C ASN A 100 6.48 -6.87 15.35
N PRO A 101 7.14 -8.04 15.27
CA PRO A 101 7.06 -8.91 14.08
C PRO A 101 5.64 -9.33 13.68
N PRO A 102 4.77 -9.80 14.60
CA PRO A 102 3.34 -10.01 14.31
C PRO A 102 2.65 -8.82 13.65
N VAL A 103 2.93 -7.60 14.12
CA VAL A 103 2.29 -6.38 13.62
C VAL A 103 2.72 -6.12 12.18
N VAL A 104 4.02 -6.21 11.90
CA VAL A 104 4.55 -6.02 10.53
C VAL A 104 4.01 -7.08 9.58
N ILE A 105 3.94 -8.34 9.99
CA ILE A 105 3.39 -9.41 9.15
C ILE A 105 1.92 -9.15 8.83
N VAL A 106 1.09 -8.85 9.85
CA VAL A 106 -0.34 -8.61 9.65
C VAL A 106 -0.59 -7.36 8.81
N ASN A 107 0.13 -6.27 9.09
CA ASN A 107 0.06 -5.04 8.30
C ASN A 107 0.48 -5.26 6.85
N GLY A 108 1.56 -6.02 6.61
CA GLY A 108 1.99 -6.39 5.26
C GLY A 108 0.93 -7.21 4.52
N LEU A 109 0.27 -8.15 5.19
CA LEU A 109 -0.86 -8.89 4.63
C LEU A 109 -2.04 -7.96 4.29
N LEU A 110 -2.39 -7.03 5.18
CA LEU A 110 -3.45 -6.06 4.95
C LEU A 110 -3.13 -5.13 3.77
N ALA A 111 -1.89 -4.66 3.66
CA ALA A 111 -1.42 -3.87 2.52
C ALA A 111 -1.51 -4.68 1.22
N ALA A 112 -1.14 -5.96 1.23
CA ALA A 112 -1.27 -6.84 0.07
C ALA A 112 -2.74 -7.03 -0.34
N VAL A 113 -3.64 -7.27 0.61
CA VAL A 113 -5.09 -7.38 0.36
C VAL A 113 -5.64 -6.07 -0.22
N GLY A 114 -5.23 -4.93 0.34
CA GLY A 114 -5.57 -3.60 -0.19
C GLY A 114 -5.10 -3.44 -1.63
N ALA A 115 -3.85 -3.76 -1.93
CA ALA A 115 -3.29 -3.66 -3.28
C ALA A 115 -4.05 -4.54 -4.30
N ILE A 116 -4.40 -5.77 -3.92
CA ILE A 116 -5.22 -6.66 -4.75
C ILE A 116 -6.60 -6.04 -5.01
N ALA A 117 -7.26 -5.53 -3.98
CA ALA A 117 -8.55 -4.86 -4.12
C ALA A 117 -8.44 -3.63 -5.06
N GLY A 118 -7.38 -2.84 -4.93
CA GLY A 118 -7.16 -1.64 -5.76
C GLY A 118 -6.95 -1.98 -7.23
N TRP A 119 -6.20 -3.04 -7.50
CA TRP A 119 -6.04 -3.58 -8.85
C TRP A 119 -7.38 -4.02 -9.45
N LEU A 120 -8.19 -4.77 -8.69
CA LEU A 120 -9.49 -5.28 -9.15
C LEU A 120 -10.51 -4.15 -9.38
N LEU A 121 -10.42 -3.06 -8.62
CA LEU A 121 -11.31 -1.90 -8.75
C LEU A 121 -10.93 -0.98 -9.92
N GLY A 122 -9.65 -0.93 -10.33
CA GLY A 122 -9.16 -0.09 -11.42
C GLY A 122 -9.97 -0.22 -12.74
N PRO A 123 -10.32 -1.44 -13.20
CA PRO A 123 -11.22 -1.64 -14.33
C PRO A 123 -12.63 -1.05 -14.13
N VAL A 124 -13.21 -1.19 -12.94
CA VAL A 124 -14.58 -0.73 -12.62
C VAL A 124 -14.68 0.79 -12.72
N PHE A 125 -13.72 1.51 -12.16
CA PHE A 125 -13.70 2.98 -12.19
C PHE A 125 -13.41 3.57 -13.58
N ARG A 126 -12.74 2.80 -14.46
CA ARG A 126 -12.48 3.21 -15.84
C ARG A 126 -13.68 3.05 -16.77
N ASN A 127 -14.50 2.02 -16.58
CA ASN A 127 -15.66 1.77 -17.44
C ASN A 127 -16.83 2.76 -17.23
N ARG A 128 -16.72 3.65 -16.23
CA ARG A 128 -17.68 4.73 -15.97
C ARG A 128 -17.24 6.09 -16.54
N ARG A 129 -16.08 6.18 -17.20
CA ARG A 129 -15.58 7.38 -17.90
C ARG A 129 -15.53 7.12 -19.39
#